data_AF-A6Q042-F1
#
_entry.id   AF-A6Q042-F1
#
_cell.length_a   1.000
_cell.length_b   1.000
_cell.length_c   1.000
_cell.angle_alpha   90.00
_cell.angle_beta   90.00
_cell.angle_gamma   90.00
#
_symmetry.space_group_name_H-M   'P 1'
#
loop_
_entity.id
_entity.type
_entity.pdbx_description
1 polymer ?
#
loop_
_entity_poly.entity_id
_entity_poly.type
_entity_poly.pdbx_seq_one_letter_code
_entity_poly.pdbx_strand_id
1 'polypeptide(L)'
;GTTLGNSLRRILLSSLPGAAVNTVQIDGVVHEFSTVDGVVEDVTQIILNLKKVVLAIDSDEERVLEIDVQGPSEVTAADLQAGADVEVLNPDLHIATVAAGKSLHMTVTAVKGRGYSSADENKQLREEMPIGVLAVDSIYTPIERVNYHVENTRVGSRDDYDKLTFDIWTIWFN
;
A
#
# COMPACT_ATOMS: atom_id res chain seq x y z
N GLY A 1 -15.65 -14.38 24.63
CA GLY A 1 -14.28 -14.00 24.21
C GLY A 1 -14.02 -14.36 22.76
N THR A 2 -13.89 -15.65 22.45
CA THR A 2 -13.39 -16.15 21.15
C THR A 2 -14.19 -15.68 19.94
N THR A 3 -15.52 -15.70 20.01
CA THR A 3 -16.41 -15.27 18.90
C THR A 3 -16.19 -13.81 18.51
N LEU A 4 -16.04 -12.93 19.51
CA LEU A 4 -15.74 -11.51 19.29
C LEU A 4 -14.29 -11.32 18.82
N GLY A 5 -13.35 -12.04 19.45
CA GLY A 5 -11.92 -12.07 19.08
C GLY A 5 -11.71 -12.30 17.58
N ASN A 6 -12.26 -13.41 17.08
CA ASN A 6 -12.12 -13.80 15.69
C ASN A 6 -12.86 -12.83 14.73
N SER A 7 -14.09 -12.42 15.09
CA SER A 7 -14.87 -11.52 14.24
C SER A 7 -14.20 -10.16 14.05
N LEU A 8 -13.72 -9.54 15.14
CA LEU A 8 -13.01 -8.26 15.09
C LEU A 8 -11.67 -8.38 14.34
N ARG A 9 -10.89 -9.46 14.57
CA ARG A 9 -9.66 -9.71 13.81
C ARG A 9 -9.90 -9.72 12.31
N ARG A 10 -10.97 -10.39 11.85
CA ARG A 10 -11.33 -10.44 10.43
C ARG A 10 -11.72 -9.07 9.90
N ILE A 11 -12.56 -8.32 10.63
CA ILE A 11 -12.99 -6.97 10.24
C ILE A 11 -11.78 -6.03 10.10
N LEU A 12 -10.87 -6.04 11.08
CA LEU A 12 -9.68 -5.20 11.07
C LEU A 12 -8.78 -5.49 9.87
N LEU A 13 -8.61 -6.76 9.49
CA LEU A 13 -7.76 -7.12 8.36
C LEU A 13 -8.41 -6.91 6.98
N SER A 14 -9.75 -6.98 6.86
CA SER A 14 -10.40 -7.06 5.55
C SER A 14 -11.35 -5.90 5.21
N SER A 15 -11.80 -5.11 6.19
CA SER A 15 -12.97 -4.25 6.01
C SER A 15 -12.73 -2.76 6.27
N LEU A 16 -11.55 -2.40 6.77
CA LEU A 16 -11.21 -1.00 6.98
C LEU A 16 -11.00 -0.30 5.64
N PRO A 17 -11.56 0.91 5.45
CA PRO A 17 -11.26 1.72 4.30
C PRO A 17 -9.82 2.21 4.36
N GLY A 18 -9.17 2.29 3.20
CA GLY A 18 -7.88 2.93 3.03
C GLY A 18 -7.61 3.19 1.56
N ALA A 19 -6.39 3.64 1.25
CA ALA A 19 -5.95 3.91 -0.11
C ALA A 19 -4.66 3.15 -0.41
N ALA A 20 -4.50 2.73 -1.65
CA ALA A 20 -3.33 2.01 -2.11
C ALA A 20 -3.06 2.26 -3.58
N VAL A 21 -1.81 2.02 -4.00
CA VAL A 21 -1.44 1.97 -5.41
C VAL A 21 -2.18 0.82 -6.10
N ASN A 22 -2.73 1.10 -7.28
CA ASN A 22 -3.49 0.18 -8.13
C ASN A 22 -2.72 -0.17 -9.41
N THR A 23 -2.14 0.84 -10.06
CA THR A 23 -1.31 0.67 -11.26
C THR A 23 -0.09 1.56 -11.21
N VAL A 24 0.94 1.15 -11.95
CA VAL A 24 2.14 1.95 -12.24
C VAL A 24 2.44 1.90 -13.73
N GLN A 25 2.91 3.00 -14.30
CA GLN A 25 3.43 3.08 -15.64
C GLN A 25 4.77 3.78 -15.59
N ILE A 26 5.83 3.10 -16.03
CA ILE A 26 7.20 3.61 -16.01
C ILE A 26 7.66 3.81 -17.46
N ASP A 27 8.32 4.94 -17.74
CA ASP A 27 8.78 5.24 -19.08
C ASP A 27 9.75 4.17 -19.61
N GLY A 28 9.50 3.71 -20.84
CA GLY A 28 10.29 2.68 -21.50
C GLY A 28 10.07 1.25 -20.98
N VAL A 29 9.20 1.05 -19.98
CA VAL A 29 8.88 -0.26 -19.42
C VAL A 29 7.59 -0.80 -20.02
N VAL A 30 7.64 -2.04 -20.48
CA VAL A 30 6.47 -2.75 -21.05
C VAL A 30 5.94 -3.87 -20.16
N HIS A 31 6.77 -4.40 -19.25
CA HIS A 31 6.41 -5.50 -18.35
C HIS A 31 7.22 -5.45 -17.04
N GLU A 32 6.69 -6.08 -15.99
CA GLU A 32 7.23 -6.09 -14.62
C GLU A 32 8.61 -6.74 -14.43
N PHE A 33 9.01 -7.64 -15.35
CA PHE A 33 10.30 -8.35 -15.29
C PHE A 33 11.45 -7.64 -16.05
N SER A 34 11.40 -6.31 -16.14
CA SER A 34 12.40 -5.51 -16.86
C SER A 34 13.20 -4.63 -15.90
N THR A 35 14.26 -4.01 -16.42
CA THR A 35 15.07 -3.02 -15.72
C THR A 35 14.83 -1.64 -16.31
N VAL A 36 15.04 -0.59 -15.52
CA VAL A 36 15.00 0.80 -15.99
C VAL A 36 16.42 1.30 -16.19
N ASP A 37 16.75 1.83 -17.37
CA ASP A 37 18.10 2.29 -17.68
C ASP A 37 18.52 3.42 -16.73
N GLY A 38 19.60 3.20 -15.99
CA GLY A 38 20.12 4.20 -15.04
C GLY A 38 19.47 4.20 -13.66
N VAL A 39 18.61 3.23 -13.36
CA VAL A 39 18.04 3.01 -12.02
C VAL A 39 18.64 1.74 -11.43
N VAL A 40 18.94 1.76 -10.13
CA VAL A 40 19.58 0.62 -9.43
C VAL A 40 18.60 -0.54 -9.25
N GLU A 41 17.35 -0.24 -8.89
CA GLU A 41 16.26 -1.19 -8.72
C GLU A 41 15.70 -1.65 -10.06
N ASP A 42 15.34 -2.93 -10.15
CA ASP A 42 14.50 -3.41 -11.24
C ASP A 42 13.02 -3.01 -11.02
N VAL A 43 12.20 -3.20 -12.05
CA VAL A 43 10.78 -2.82 -12.00
C VAL A 43 10.03 -3.57 -10.89
N THR A 44 10.40 -4.83 -10.62
CA THR A 44 9.77 -5.61 -9.56
C THR A 44 10.07 -5.01 -8.18
N GLN A 45 11.30 -4.58 -7.93
CA GLN A 45 11.71 -3.94 -6.69
C GLN A 45 11.05 -2.57 -6.52
N ILE A 46 10.92 -1.78 -7.58
CA ILE A 46 10.17 -0.51 -7.57
C ILE A 46 8.71 -0.77 -7.20
N ILE A 47 8.05 -1.76 -7.83
CA ILE A 47 6.67 -2.15 -7.50
C ILE A 47 6.54 -2.58 -6.04
N LEU A 48 7.49 -3.39 -5.53
CA LEU A 48 7.48 -3.83 -4.13
C LEU A 48 7.67 -2.67 -3.15
N ASN A 49 8.42 -1.64 -3.52
CA ASN A 49 8.58 -0.43 -2.70
C ASN A 49 7.30 0.42 -2.76
N LEU A 50 6.72 0.62 -3.94
CA LEU A 50 5.45 1.35 -4.11
C LEU A 50 4.29 0.71 -3.33
N LYS A 51 4.24 -0.63 -3.20
CA LYS A 51 3.25 -1.34 -2.37
C LYS A 51 3.33 -0.98 -0.87
N LYS A 52 4.45 -0.45 -0.40
CA LYS A 52 4.66 -0.02 0.99
C LYS A 52 4.32 1.46 1.20
N VAL A 53 4.05 2.22 0.13
CA VAL A 53 3.63 3.61 0.25
C VAL A 53 2.25 3.65 0.90
N VAL A 54 2.13 4.48 1.94
CA VAL A 54 0.88 4.65 2.67
C VAL A 54 0.27 5.99 2.30
N LEU A 55 -0.96 5.94 1.81
CA LEU A 55 -1.69 7.09 1.29
C LEU A 55 -2.96 7.33 2.12
N ALA A 56 -3.28 8.60 2.34
CA ALA A 56 -4.64 9.03 2.64
C ALA A 56 -5.19 9.81 1.44
N ILE A 57 -6.40 9.47 1.00
CA ILE A 57 -7.07 10.13 -0.13
C ILE A 57 -8.42 10.68 0.32
N ASP A 58 -8.58 12.00 0.24
CA ASP A 58 -9.82 12.74 0.55
C ASP A 58 -10.67 13.00 -0.70
N SER A 59 -10.85 11.94 -1.50
CA SER A 59 -11.69 11.90 -2.69
C SER A 59 -12.16 10.48 -2.93
N ASP A 60 -13.30 10.28 -3.58
CA ASP A 60 -13.77 8.95 -4.00
C ASP A 60 -13.33 8.59 -5.44
N GLU A 61 -12.65 9.50 -6.12
CA GLU A 61 -12.10 9.29 -7.47
C GLU A 61 -10.70 8.66 -7.43
N GLU A 62 -10.32 8.00 -8.52
CA GLU A 62 -8.92 7.58 -8.72
C GLU A 62 -8.01 8.81 -8.78
N ARG A 63 -6.80 8.66 -8.22
CA ARG A 63 -5.80 9.72 -8.21
C ARG A 63 -4.52 9.27 -8.89
N VAL A 64 -4.05 10.13 -9.77
CA VAL A 64 -2.81 9.93 -10.51
C VAL A 64 -1.73 10.75 -9.81
N LEU A 65 -0.67 10.08 -9.39
CA LEU A 65 0.55 10.66 -8.86
C LEU A 65 1.68 10.49 -9.86
N GLU A 66 2.68 11.36 -9.78
CA GLU A 66 3.81 11.36 -10.71
C GLU A 66 5.14 11.43 -9.95
N ILE A 67 6.15 10.70 -10.44
CA ILE A 67 7.55 10.91 -10.10
C ILE A 67 8.25 11.31 -11.39
N ASP A 68 8.92 12.46 -11.40
CA ASP A 68 9.82 12.92 -12.46
C ASP A 68 11.09 13.46 -11.80
N VAL A 69 12.15 12.64 -11.83
CA VAL A 69 13.42 12.93 -11.12
C VAL A 69 14.61 12.75 -12.05
N GLN A 70 15.55 13.69 -11.97
CA GLN A 70 16.86 13.64 -12.62
C GLN A 70 17.93 13.23 -11.62
N GLY A 71 18.77 12.26 -11.98
CA GLY A 71 19.83 11.75 -11.13
C GLY A 71 21.13 12.58 -11.17
N PRO A 72 22.02 12.44 -10.17
CA PRO A 72 21.97 11.42 -9.14
C PRO A 72 20.97 11.76 -8.04
N SER A 73 20.08 10.82 -7.69
CA SER A 73 19.06 11.03 -6.66
C SER A 73 18.66 9.73 -5.98
N GLU A 74 18.42 9.81 -4.67
CA GLU A 74 17.62 8.82 -3.94
C GLU A 74 16.17 9.27 -4.04
N VAL A 75 15.32 8.47 -4.67
CA VAL A 75 13.89 8.74 -4.86
C VAL A 75 13.13 8.11 -3.71
N THR A 76 12.36 8.93 -3.01
CA THR A 76 11.56 8.56 -1.85
C THR A 76 10.07 8.75 -2.14
N ALA A 77 9.21 8.29 -1.24
CA ALA A 77 7.77 8.52 -1.36
C ALA A 77 7.40 10.01 -1.30
N ALA A 78 8.26 10.87 -0.73
CA ALA A 78 8.10 12.32 -0.77
C ALA A 78 8.17 12.91 -2.19
N ASP A 79 8.81 12.22 -3.13
CA ASP A 79 8.94 12.68 -4.52
C ASP A 79 7.67 12.40 -5.36
N LEU A 80 6.68 11.70 -4.79
CA LEU A 80 5.37 11.53 -5.42
C LEU A 80 4.63 12.88 -5.44
N GLN A 81 4.57 13.46 -6.63
CA GLN A 81 3.77 14.64 -6.91
C GLN A 81 2.30 14.25 -6.87
N ALA A 82 1.59 14.76 -5.86
CA ALA A 82 0.20 14.42 -5.59
C ALA A 82 -0.67 15.68 -5.55
N GLY A 83 -1.98 15.50 -5.78
CA GLY A 83 -2.98 16.55 -5.60
C GLY A 83 -3.20 16.90 -4.13
N ALA A 84 -3.90 18.01 -3.87
CA ALA A 84 -4.18 18.50 -2.51
C ALA A 84 -5.01 17.53 -1.65
N ASP A 85 -5.65 16.55 -2.27
CA ASP A 85 -6.49 15.54 -1.66
C ASP A 85 -5.78 14.19 -1.47
N VAL A 86 -4.47 14.13 -1.70
CA VAL A 86 -3.65 12.95 -1.46
C VAL A 86 -2.51 13.32 -0.52
N GLU A 87 -2.40 12.59 0.59
CA GLU A 87 -1.34 12.73 1.57
C GLU A 87 -0.49 11.46 1.61
N VAL A 88 0.82 11.61 1.41
CA VAL A 88 1.81 10.54 1.60
C VAL A 88 2.25 10.55 3.06
N LEU A 89 2.00 9.45 3.76
CA LEU A 89 2.11 9.40 5.23
C LEU A 89 3.39 8.75 5.72
N ASN A 90 4.19 8.17 4.82
CA ASN A 90 5.54 7.69 5.07
C ASN A 90 6.53 8.25 4.03
N PRO A 91 6.77 9.59 4.02
CA PRO A 91 7.54 10.27 2.97
C PRO A 91 8.98 9.77 2.83
N ASP A 92 9.60 9.29 3.92
CA ASP A 92 10.99 8.80 3.93
C ASP A 92 11.18 7.42 3.29
N LEU A 93 10.09 6.77 2.86
CA LEU A 93 10.16 5.44 2.26
C LEU A 93 10.95 5.49 0.94
N HIS A 94 12.03 4.74 0.88
CA HIS A 94 12.83 4.56 -0.34
C HIS A 94 12.02 3.88 -1.46
N ILE A 95 12.07 4.46 -2.67
CA ILE A 95 11.43 3.93 -3.87
C ILE A 95 12.46 3.39 -4.85
N ALA A 96 13.45 4.22 -5.23
CA ALA A 96 14.46 3.88 -6.22
C ALA A 96 15.69 4.78 -6.11
N THR A 97 16.83 4.37 -6.66
CA THR A 97 18.05 5.18 -6.77
C THR A 97 18.37 5.43 -8.25
N VAL A 98 18.48 6.69 -8.65
CA VAL A 98 18.75 7.12 -10.04
C VAL A 98 20.20 7.56 -10.17
N ALA A 99 20.91 7.05 -11.17
CA ALA A 99 22.31 7.35 -11.45
C ALA A 99 22.49 8.75 -12.08
N ALA A 100 23.72 9.29 -12.00
CA ALA A 100 24.04 10.60 -12.57
C ALA A 100 23.79 10.66 -14.09
N GLY A 101 23.10 11.70 -14.56
CA GLY A 101 22.78 11.90 -15.98
C GLY A 101 21.71 10.97 -16.53
N LYS A 102 20.94 10.32 -15.64
CA LYS A 102 19.79 9.48 -15.95
C LYS A 102 18.55 10.06 -15.28
N SER A 103 17.37 9.57 -15.66
CA SER A 103 16.10 10.05 -15.13
C SER A 103 15.14 8.90 -14.88
N LEU A 104 14.24 9.09 -13.92
CA LEU A 104 13.10 8.22 -13.68
C LEU A 104 11.84 9.05 -13.82
N HIS A 105 11.01 8.68 -14.79
CA HIS A 105 9.65 9.20 -14.93
C HIS A 105 8.66 8.04 -14.82
N MET A 106 7.68 8.17 -13.93
CA MET A 106 6.60 7.22 -13.79
C MET A 106 5.32 7.84 -13.25
N THR A 107 4.20 7.26 -13.68
CA THR A 107 2.87 7.59 -13.23
C THR A 107 2.33 6.46 -12.36
N VAL A 108 1.75 6.80 -11.21
CA VAL A 108 1.20 5.88 -10.22
C VAL A 108 -0.28 6.20 -10.02
N THR A 109 -1.17 5.25 -10.25
CA THR A 109 -2.59 5.43 -9.94
C THR A 109 -2.89 4.85 -8.56
N ALA A 110 -3.44 5.65 -7.67
CA ALA A 110 -3.92 5.25 -6.36
C ALA A 110 -5.44 5.35 -6.27
N VAL A 111 -6.04 4.41 -5.55
CA VAL A 111 -7.49 4.29 -5.40
C VAL A 111 -7.86 3.99 -3.95
N LYS A 112 -9.09 4.33 -3.56
CA LYS A 112 -9.66 3.90 -2.28
C LYS A 112 -10.26 2.51 -2.41
N GLY A 113 -10.14 1.74 -1.33
CA GLY A 113 -10.63 0.37 -1.29
C GLY A 113 -10.69 -0.16 0.13
N ARG A 114 -10.85 -1.48 0.25
CA ARG A 114 -10.90 -2.19 1.54
C ARG A 114 -10.12 -3.49 1.43
N GLY A 115 -9.46 -3.85 2.53
CA GLY A 115 -8.73 -5.12 2.61
C GLY A 115 -7.61 -5.20 1.58
N TYR A 116 -7.73 -6.13 0.64
CA TYR A 116 -6.73 -6.48 -0.36
C TYR A 116 -7.39 -6.71 -1.72
N SER A 117 -6.75 -6.24 -2.79
CA SER A 117 -7.08 -6.60 -4.17
C SER A 117 -5.80 -7.03 -4.89
N SER A 118 -5.84 -8.16 -5.57
CA SER A 118 -4.71 -8.66 -6.35
C SER A 118 -4.52 -7.87 -7.65
N ALA A 119 -3.30 -7.93 -8.21
CA ALA A 119 -3.01 -7.36 -9.51
C ALA A 119 -3.95 -7.91 -10.62
N ASP A 120 -4.35 -9.18 -10.55
CA ASP A 120 -5.25 -9.80 -11.52
C ASP A 120 -6.69 -9.29 -11.39
N GLU A 121 -7.18 -9.09 -10.17
CA GLU A 121 -8.47 -8.43 -9.94
C GLU A 121 -8.43 -6.98 -10.45
N ASN A 122 -7.35 -6.26 -10.15
CA ASN A 122 -7.15 -4.90 -10.63
C ASN A 122 -7.08 -4.80 -12.16
N LYS A 123 -6.52 -5.80 -12.85
CA LYS A 123 -6.56 -5.92 -14.32
C LYS A 123 -7.98 -6.06 -14.84
N GLN A 124 -8.79 -6.90 -14.19
CA GLN A 124 -10.17 -7.18 -14.62
C GLN A 124 -11.10 -5.98 -14.45
N LEU A 125 -10.80 -5.05 -13.54
CA LEU A 125 -11.55 -3.81 -13.37
C LEU A 125 -11.38 -2.82 -14.53
N ARG A 126 -10.40 -3.06 -15.42
CA ARG A 126 -10.10 -2.19 -16.56
C ARG A 126 -10.50 -2.91 -17.85
N GLU A 127 -11.42 -2.32 -18.61
CA GLU A 127 -11.90 -2.89 -19.90
C GLU A 127 -10.75 -3.08 -20.89
N GLU A 128 -9.82 -2.11 -20.95
CA GLU A 128 -8.57 -2.19 -21.69
C GLU A 128 -7.43 -1.61 -20.85
N MET A 129 -6.33 -2.35 -20.74
CA MET A 129 -5.11 -1.88 -20.10
C MET A 129 -4.09 -1.51 -21.19
N PRO A 130 -3.70 -0.23 -21.30
CA PRO A 130 -2.67 0.17 -22.25
C PRO A 130 -1.36 -0.58 -22.02
N ILE A 131 -0.60 -0.79 -23.09
CA ILE A 131 0.74 -1.39 -23.01
C ILE A 131 1.62 -0.53 -22.09
N GLY A 132 2.35 -1.16 -21.17
CA GLY A 132 3.24 -0.49 -20.22
C GLY A 132 2.56 -0.06 -18.91
N VAL A 133 1.23 -0.17 -18.80
CA VAL A 133 0.52 -0.04 -17.52
C VAL A 133 0.58 -1.38 -16.80
N LEU A 134 1.13 -1.38 -15.59
CA LEU A 134 1.31 -2.56 -14.76
C LEU A 134 0.35 -2.47 -13.58
N ALA A 135 -0.58 -3.42 -13.48
CA ALA A 135 -1.37 -3.58 -12.26
C ALA A 135 -0.51 -4.18 -11.14
N VAL A 136 -0.74 -3.70 -9.93
CA VAL A 136 -0.06 -4.17 -8.74
C VAL A 136 -1.07 -4.61 -7.70
N ASP A 137 -0.67 -5.46 -6.76
CA ASP A 137 -1.51 -5.77 -5.61
C ASP A 137 -1.73 -4.51 -4.76
N SER A 138 -2.99 -4.25 -4.40
CA SER A 138 -3.40 -3.10 -3.60
C SER A 138 -3.72 -3.53 -2.17
N ILE A 139 -2.93 -3.07 -1.22
CA ILE A 139 -3.12 -3.32 0.21
C ILE A 139 -3.76 -2.08 0.84
N TYR A 140 -5.09 -2.06 0.91
CA TYR A 140 -5.84 -0.91 1.43
C TYR A 140 -5.87 -0.87 2.96
N THR A 141 -5.75 -2.03 3.60
CA THR A 141 -5.87 -2.11 5.05
C THR A 141 -4.68 -1.42 5.76
N PRO A 142 -4.93 -0.50 6.70
CA PRO A 142 -3.87 0.12 7.49
C PRO A 142 -3.34 -0.80 8.62
N ILE A 143 -3.75 -2.07 8.63
CA ILE A 143 -3.47 -3.05 9.68
C ILE A 143 -2.50 -4.10 9.14
N GLU A 144 -1.29 -4.13 9.71
CA GLU A 144 -0.26 -5.11 9.35
C GLU A 144 -0.52 -6.46 10.04
N ARG A 145 -0.88 -6.42 11.33
CA ARG A 145 -1.06 -7.61 12.14
C ARG A 145 -2.08 -7.41 13.25
N VAL A 146 -2.85 -8.46 13.52
CA VAL A 146 -3.77 -8.53 14.66
C VAL A 146 -3.65 -9.89 15.32
N ASN A 147 -3.34 -9.87 16.62
CA ASN A 147 -3.39 -11.02 17.51
C ASN A 147 -4.45 -10.78 18.58
N TYR A 148 -5.02 -11.86 19.11
CA TYR A 148 -5.89 -11.78 20.27
C TYR A 148 -5.73 -13.00 21.18
N HIS A 149 -5.96 -12.80 22.47
CA HIS A 149 -5.93 -13.85 23.48
C HIS A 149 -7.19 -13.78 24.33
N VAL A 150 -7.73 -14.94 24.69
CA VAL A 150 -8.91 -15.07 25.56
C VAL A 150 -8.51 -15.88 26.78
N GLU A 151 -8.75 -15.34 27.97
CA GLU A 151 -8.52 -16.03 29.24
C GLU A 151 -9.74 -15.91 30.15
N ASN A 152 -9.94 -16.91 31.01
CA ASN A 152 -10.98 -16.81 32.04
C ASN A 152 -10.60 -15.72 33.05
N THR A 153 -11.59 -14.97 33.49
CA THR A 153 -11.41 -13.92 34.49
C THR A 153 -12.50 -13.97 35.54
N ARG A 154 -12.13 -13.68 36.79
CA ARG A 154 -13.07 -13.61 37.91
C ARG A 154 -13.53 -12.17 38.09
N VAL A 155 -14.83 -11.96 38.09
CA VAL A 155 -15.45 -10.66 38.38
C VAL A 155 -16.33 -10.84 39.62
N GLY A 156 -15.85 -10.32 40.75
CA GLY A 156 -16.47 -10.56 42.06
C GLY A 156 -16.45 -12.06 42.40
N SER A 157 -17.63 -12.64 42.65
CA SER A 157 -17.76 -14.06 43.00
C SER A 157 -17.90 -15.00 41.81
N ARG A 158 -18.04 -14.49 40.58
CA ARG A 158 -18.24 -15.28 39.35
C ARG A 158 -16.93 -15.43 38.57
N ASP A 159 -16.63 -16.63 38.11
CA ASP A 159 -15.39 -17.00 37.40
C ASP A 159 -15.60 -17.52 35.98
N ASP A 160 -16.79 -17.34 35.42
CA ASP A 160 -17.20 -17.74 34.07
C ASP A 160 -17.11 -16.61 33.03
N TYR A 161 -16.46 -15.49 33.37
CA TYR A 161 -16.25 -14.38 32.44
C TYR A 161 -15.00 -14.59 31.59
N ASP A 162 -15.05 -14.12 30.36
CA ASP A 162 -13.89 -14.03 29.48
C ASP A 162 -13.25 -12.64 29.53
N LYS A 163 -11.92 -12.57 29.64
CA LYS A 163 -11.12 -11.40 29.31
C LYS A 163 -10.51 -11.60 27.92
N LEU A 164 -10.73 -10.63 27.04
CA LEU A 164 -10.22 -10.61 25.67
C LEU A 164 -9.21 -9.47 25.52
N THR A 165 -7.98 -9.80 25.14
CA THR A 165 -6.90 -8.84 24.89
C THR A 165 -6.54 -8.87 23.40
N PHE A 166 -6.34 -7.71 22.79
CA PHE A 166 -5.88 -7.57 21.40
C PHE A 166 -4.53 -6.88 21.34
N ASP A 167 -3.67 -7.37 20.44
CA ASP A 167 -2.46 -6.69 20.01
C ASP A 167 -2.62 -6.35 18.53
N ILE A 168 -2.57 -5.06 18.19
CA ILE A 168 -2.82 -4.53 16.85
C ILE A 168 -1.60 -3.72 16.40
N TRP A 169 -1.06 -4.05 15.24
CA TRP A 169 0.03 -3.32 14.58
C TRP A 169 -0.52 -2.59 13.36
N THR A 170 -0.22 -1.30 13.27
CA THR A 170 -0.68 -0.42 12.21
C THR A 170 0.49 0.25 11.53
N ILE A 171 0.35 0.57 10.24
CA ILE A 171 1.44 1.05 9.39
C ILE A 171 1.86 2.50 9.73
N TRP A 172 1.02 3.26 10.45
CA TRP A 172 1.19 4.70 10.71
C TRP A 172 2.22 5.10 11.77
N PHE A 173 2.73 4.16 12.57
CA PHE A 173 3.62 4.46 13.70
C PHE A 173 4.88 3.61 13.62
N ASN A 174 5.89 4.08 12.91
CA ASN A 174 7.25 3.57 13.00
C ASN A 174 8.25 4.72 13.08
#